data_AF-A0A1G3AP77-F1
#
_entry.id   AF-A0A1G3AP77-F1
#
_cell.length_a   1.000
_cell.length_b   1.000
_cell.length_c   1.000
_cell.angle_alpha   90.00
_cell.angle_beta   90.00
_cell.angle_gamma   90.00
#
_symmetry.space_group_name_H-M   'P 1'
#
loop_
_entity.id
_entity.type
_entity.pdbx_description
1 polymer ?
#
loop_
_entity_poly.entity_id
_entity_poly.type
_entity_poly.pdbx_seq_one_letter_code
_entity_poly.pdbx_strand_id
1 'polypeptide(L)'
;MSPSNTRVLLVDDDPAILRLLTKWLTKAEYRVSQTADGRQALAAIQRECPDFLVTDWEMPHMNGLDLCGAVRRLDLPHYVYILMLSVRSSSGEKVAGLEVGADEFLTKPVQRDELLARLHSGGRVLELERRLNLIAHTDPLTGLPTRRAFYENLVKEWRRATRVNLPLSCVMVDLDFFKRINDIHGHPVGDTVLKAVSDLLSKSCRGSDSICRHGGEEFCVMLPETNEHGAVLWAERVRKRMASLSVAAGSTQLRITASFGAAQRQDDTQTPEELVDQADQALRCAKQSGRDRVVGFEALADAGRLDLEDADKHGDLFHGVTARHVMSPLVACLREDETVDHAAEYFLRLRIGSSPVVDGDGKLVGILSEKDIMAALVSLDWWRKPVRELMKPNVICYEEATPIRTIYEFICRVALRCVVIVKEGRVTGTISRGTLVRWVRNLVITKGLLDSEELPKLARNLDPHRSQERLAETARELGFQAARLQQCFRDNEETEDLVPYVVGGASQMQELVNDLLAYSRYANETAGGAAAIQSMLLSTGHTD
;
A
#
# COMPACT_ATOMS: atom_id res chain seq x y z
N MET A 1 -1.25 7.58 -36.02
CA MET A 1 -2.33 6.67 -36.48
C MET A 1 -2.37 6.56 -38.00
N SER A 2 -2.51 5.33 -38.54
CA SER A 2 -2.79 5.12 -39.97
C SER A 2 -4.31 5.20 -40.23
N PRO A 3 -4.75 5.79 -41.35
CA PRO A 3 -6.18 5.89 -41.66
C PRO A 3 -6.90 4.53 -41.70
N SER A 4 -6.23 3.50 -42.23
CA SER A 4 -6.70 2.11 -42.36
C SER A 4 -7.16 1.42 -41.07
N ASN A 5 -6.72 1.90 -39.90
CA ASN A 5 -7.10 1.35 -38.60
C ASN A 5 -7.87 2.36 -37.73
N THR A 6 -8.33 3.45 -38.33
CA THR A 6 -9.04 4.53 -37.64
C THR A 6 -10.54 4.42 -37.91
N ARG A 7 -11.34 4.39 -36.83
CA ARG A 7 -12.81 4.26 -36.90
C ARG A 7 -13.49 5.62 -36.80
N VAL A 8 -14.39 5.89 -37.73
CA VAL A 8 -15.20 7.12 -37.78
C VAL A 8 -16.67 6.74 -37.74
N LEU A 9 -17.40 7.25 -36.73
CA LEU A 9 -18.86 7.19 -36.68
C LEU A 9 -19.42 8.49 -37.25
N LEU A 10 -20.19 8.38 -38.32
CA LEU A 10 -20.94 9.48 -38.92
C LEU A 10 -22.38 9.50 -38.40
N VAL A 11 -22.86 10.66 -37.99
CA VAL A 11 -24.23 10.87 -37.51
C VAL A 11 -24.84 12.07 -38.22
N ASP A 12 -25.85 11.83 -39.04
CA ASP A 12 -26.58 12.87 -39.78
C ASP A 12 -27.92 12.26 -40.21
N ASP A 13 -29.02 13.02 -40.13
CA ASP A 13 -30.34 12.54 -40.52
C ASP A 13 -30.56 12.59 -42.04
N ASP A 14 -29.70 13.30 -42.78
CA ASP A 14 -29.67 13.32 -44.24
C ASP A 14 -28.84 12.14 -44.81
N PRO A 15 -29.48 11.13 -45.43
CA PRO A 15 -28.78 10.00 -46.02
C PRO A 15 -27.88 10.39 -47.20
N ALA A 16 -28.12 11.53 -47.86
CA ALA A 16 -27.25 12.03 -48.93
C ALA A 16 -25.91 12.53 -48.36
N ILE A 17 -25.93 13.22 -47.21
CA ILE A 17 -24.72 13.66 -46.51
C ILE A 17 -23.93 12.44 -46.02
N LEU A 18 -24.58 11.48 -45.35
CA LEU A 18 -23.93 10.25 -44.90
C LEU A 18 -23.24 9.50 -46.05
N ARG A 19 -23.91 9.36 -47.20
CA ARG A 19 -23.33 8.71 -48.41
C ARG A 19 -22.12 9.47 -48.94
N LEU A 20 -22.19 10.80 -49.00
CA LEU A 20 -21.11 11.65 -49.49
C LEU A 20 -19.87 11.54 -48.60
N LEU A 21 -20.03 11.76 -47.29
CA LEU A 21 -18.95 11.72 -46.31
C LEU A 21 -18.32 10.31 -46.25
N THR A 22 -19.14 9.27 -46.25
CA THR A 22 -18.65 7.88 -46.26
C THR A 22 -17.79 7.59 -47.48
N LYS A 23 -18.21 8.04 -48.67
CA LYS A 23 -17.42 7.87 -49.90
C LYS A 23 -16.05 8.54 -49.78
N TRP A 24 -15.99 9.75 -49.22
CA TRP A 24 -14.74 10.48 -49.04
C TRP A 24 -13.81 9.81 -48.03
N LEU A 25 -14.34 9.41 -46.87
CA LEU A 25 -13.57 8.82 -45.78
C LEU A 25 -13.09 7.41 -46.10
N THR A 26 -13.94 6.58 -46.72
CA THR A 26 -13.54 5.22 -47.15
C THR A 26 -12.46 5.28 -48.23
N LYS A 27 -12.53 6.27 -49.16
CA LYS A 27 -11.47 6.50 -50.15
C LYS A 27 -10.16 6.95 -49.51
N ALA A 28 -10.22 7.61 -48.35
CA ALA A 28 -9.07 7.94 -47.52
C ALA A 28 -8.71 6.81 -46.52
N GLU A 29 -9.24 5.60 -46.73
CA GLU A 29 -8.98 4.37 -45.98
C GLU A 29 -9.52 4.32 -44.53
N TYR A 30 -10.35 5.28 -44.10
CA TYR A 30 -11.00 5.20 -42.80
C TYR A 30 -12.05 4.08 -42.74
N ARG A 31 -12.23 3.47 -41.57
CA ARG A 31 -13.36 2.56 -41.30
C ARG A 31 -14.57 3.35 -40.84
N VAL A 32 -15.64 3.33 -41.61
CA VAL A 32 -16.79 4.22 -41.39
C VAL A 32 -18.02 3.43 -40.98
N SER A 33 -18.67 3.84 -39.89
CA SER A 33 -20.02 3.44 -39.49
C SER A 33 -20.97 4.65 -39.54
N GLN A 34 -22.27 4.40 -39.65
CA GLN A 34 -23.28 5.45 -39.85
C GLN A 34 -24.47 5.23 -38.91
N THR A 35 -25.06 6.32 -38.44
CA THR A 35 -26.31 6.35 -37.68
C THR A 35 -27.12 7.60 -38.07
N ALA A 36 -28.45 7.54 -37.93
CA ALA A 36 -29.33 8.63 -38.37
C ALA A 36 -29.66 9.67 -37.28
N ASP A 37 -29.37 9.37 -36.01
CA ASP A 37 -29.65 10.27 -34.88
C ASP A 37 -28.72 9.98 -33.68
N GLY A 38 -28.70 10.89 -32.70
CA GLY A 38 -27.85 10.76 -31.53
C GLY A 38 -28.16 9.58 -30.61
N ARG A 39 -29.41 9.09 -30.54
CA ARG A 39 -29.73 7.91 -29.71
C ARG A 39 -29.13 6.65 -30.30
N GLN A 40 -29.25 6.48 -31.62
CA GLN A 40 -28.62 5.37 -32.34
C GLN A 40 -27.09 5.44 -32.22
N ALA A 41 -26.52 6.64 -32.36
CA ALA A 41 -25.09 6.86 -32.21
C ALA A 41 -24.59 6.46 -30.83
N LEU A 42 -25.29 6.87 -29.76
CA LEU A 42 -24.92 6.55 -28.38
C LEU A 42 -24.91 5.02 -28.14
N ALA A 43 -25.93 4.32 -28.64
CA ALA A 43 -25.99 2.86 -28.56
C ALA A 43 -24.88 2.18 -29.38
N ALA A 44 -24.50 2.75 -30.53
CA ALA A 44 -23.39 2.26 -31.35
C ALA A 44 -22.04 2.45 -30.65
N ILE A 45 -21.78 3.62 -30.05
CA ILE A 45 -20.54 3.93 -29.33
C ILE A 45 -20.30 2.96 -28.16
N GLN A 46 -21.35 2.60 -27.43
CA GLN A 46 -21.24 1.63 -26.32
C GLN A 46 -20.92 0.21 -26.78
N ARG A 47 -21.31 -0.16 -28.01
CA ARG A 47 -20.99 -1.48 -28.59
C ARG A 47 -19.59 -1.49 -29.19
N GLU A 48 -19.24 -0.44 -29.91
CA GLU A 48 -17.94 -0.27 -30.54
C GLU A 48 -17.53 1.20 -30.51
N CYS A 49 -16.56 1.52 -29.65
CA CYS A 49 -16.10 2.90 -29.45
C CYS A 49 -15.32 3.41 -30.68
N PRO A 50 -15.76 4.49 -31.36
CA PRO A 50 -15.06 5.06 -32.51
C PRO A 50 -13.91 5.98 -32.09
N ASP A 51 -12.94 6.20 -32.98
CA ASP A 51 -11.87 7.18 -32.75
C ASP A 51 -12.38 8.62 -32.99
N PHE A 52 -13.21 8.76 -34.03
CA PHE A 52 -13.85 10.02 -34.40
C PHE A 52 -15.37 9.88 -34.40
N LEU A 53 -16.03 10.88 -33.83
CA LEU A 53 -17.46 11.11 -33.98
C LEU A 53 -17.65 12.36 -34.84
N VAL A 54 -18.20 12.20 -36.04
CA VAL A 54 -18.61 13.33 -36.88
C VAL A 54 -20.12 13.40 -36.87
N THR A 55 -20.68 14.43 -36.25
CA THR A 55 -22.13 14.53 -36.02
C THR A 55 -22.68 15.82 -36.57
N ASP A 56 -23.88 15.77 -37.15
CA ASP A 56 -24.64 16.98 -37.41
C ASP A 56 -25.09 17.63 -36.11
N TRP A 57 -25.21 18.95 -36.13
CA TRP A 57 -25.69 19.73 -35.02
C TRP A 57 -27.19 19.54 -34.83
N GLU A 58 -27.98 19.67 -35.91
CA GLU A 58 -29.43 19.55 -35.89
C GLU A 58 -29.86 18.17 -36.37
N MET A 59 -30.46 17.37 -35.49
CA MET A 59 -30.99 16.04 -35.82
C MET A 59 -32.23 15.75 -34.98
N PRO A 60 -33.17 14.91 -35.45
CA PRO A 60 -34.32 14.49 -34.67
C PRO A 60 -33.92 13.65 -33.46
N HIS A 61 -34.81 13.59 -32.46
CA HIS A 61 -34.71 12.79 -31.22
C HIS A 61 -33.58 13.17 -30.24
N MET A 62 -32.34 13.24 -30.71
CA MET A 62 -31.17 13.69 -29.95
C MET A 62 -30.24 14.42 -30.92
N ASN A 63 -30.08 15.72 -30.70
CA ASN A 63 -29.23 16.58 -31.53
C ASN A 63 -27.74 16.33 -31.24
N GLY A 64 -26.84 16.92 -32.05
CA GLY A 64 -25.40 16.71 -31.92
C GLY A 64 -24.80 17.24 -30.61
N LEU A 65 -25.38 18.32 -30.06
CA LEU A 65 -24.93 18.92 -28.81
C LEU A 65 -25.25 18.01 -27.60
N ASP A 66 -26.48 17.50 -27.53
CA ASP A 66 -26.93 16.55 -26.50
C ASP A 66 -26.14 15.24 -26.58
N LEU A 67 -25.87 14.76 -27.81
CA LEU A 67 -25.01 13.60 -28.06
C LEU A 67 -23.59 13.85 -27.54
N CYS A 68 -22.99 15.00 -27.87
CA CYS A 68 -21.64 15.37 -27.41
C CYS A 68 -21.57 15.34 -25.87
N GLY A 69 -22.51 16.01 -25.21
CA GLY A 69 -22.58 16.01 -23.75
C GLY A 69 -22.77 14.60 -23.16
N ALA A 70 -23.58 13.74 -23.81
CA ALA A 70 -23.77 12.36 -23.39
C ALA A 70 -22.48 11.53 -23.51
N VAL A 71 -21.77 11.65 -24.65
CA VAL A 71 -20.50 10.97 -24.90
C VAL A 71 -19.43 11.38 -23.89
N ARG A 72 -19.34 12.67 -23.53
CA ARG A 72 -18.38 13.16 -22.53
C ARG A 72 -18.65 12.68 -21.10
N ARG A 73 -19.85 12.18 -20.81
CA ARG A 73 -20.20 11.58 -19.50
C ARG A 73 -20.01 10.06 -19.45
N LEU A 74 -19.71 9.40 -20.58
CA LEU A 74 -19.47 7.97 -20.62
C LEU A 74 -18.02 7.63 -20.20
N ASP A 75 -17.86 6.56 -19.44
CA ASP A 75 -16.55 5.93 -19.18
C ASP A 75 -16.16 5.08 -20.40
N LEU A 76 -15.59 5.75 -21.40
CA LEU A 76 -15.18 5.14 -22.67
C LEU A 76 -13.75 4.60 -22.60
N PRO A 77 -13.43 3.54 -23.37
CA PRO A 77 -12.10 2.91 -23.34
C PRO A 77 -10.97 3.84 -23.83
N HIS A 78 -11.29 4.90 -24.58
CA HIS A 78 -10.37 5.93 -25.00
C HIS A 78 -11.12 7.22 -25.33
N TYR A 79 -10.38 8.33 -25.42
CA TYR A 79 -10.91 9.60 -25.90
C TYR A 79 -11.48 9.47 -27.31
N VAL A 80 -12.63 10.11 -27.55
CA VAL A 80 -13.29 10.19 -28.86
C VAL A 80 -13.22 11.62 -29.35
N TYR A 81 -12.64 11.84 -30.53
CA TYR A 81 -12.54 13.18 -31.10
C TYR A 81 -13.86 13.56 -31.79
N ILE A 82 -14.53 14.61 -31.32
CA ILE A 82 -15.88 15.01 -31.75
C ILE A 82 -15.79 16.22 -32.68
N LEU A 83 -16.18 16.00 -33.94
CA LEU A 83 -16.28 17.02 -34.98
C LEU A 83 -17.76 17.30 -35.28
N MET A 84 -18.22 18.52 -35.00
CA MET A 84 -19.61 18.89 -35.27
C MET A 84 -19.77 19.59 -36.63
N LEU A 85 -20.76 19.17 -37.40
CA LEU A 85 -21.17 19.81 -38.64
C LEU A 85 -22.30 20.78 -38.32
N SER A 86 -22.23 22.03 -38.78
CA SER A 86 -23.27 23.03 -38.51
C SER A 86 -23.58 23.88 -39.75
N VAL A 87 -24.86 24.21 -39.93
CA VAL A 87 -25.31 25.14 -40.99
C VAL A 87 -25.05 26.61 -40.58
N ARG A 88 -24.83 26.88 -39.29
CA ARG A 88 -24.76 28.25 -38.74
C ARG A 88 -23.34 28.66 -38.39
N SER A 89 -22.98 29.90 -38.74
CA SER A 89 -21.68 30.51 -38.46
C SER A 89 -21.69 31.47 -37.27
N SER A 90 -22.77 31.51 -36.50
CA SER A 90 -22.88 32.45 -35.37
C SER A 90 -21.86 32.11 -34.28
N SER A 91 -21.13 33.12 -33.79
CA SER A 91 -20.04 32.91 -32.83
C SER A 91 -20.54 32.29 -31.51
N GLY A 92 -21.78 32.56 -31.11
CA GLY A 92 -22.35 32.08 -29.84
C GLY A 92 -22.68 30.58 -29.82
N GLU A 93 -23.19 30.02 -30.92
CA GLU A 93 -23.50 28.59 -30.99
C GLU A 93 -22.21 27.74 -31.06
N LYS A 94 -21.17 28.24 -31.74
CA LYS A 94 -19.84 27.60 -31.74
C LYS A 94 -19.22 27.57 -30.34
N VAL A 95 -19.40 28.64 -29.57
CA VAL A 95 -18.95 28.70 -28.16
C VAL A 95 -19.70 27.68 -27.32
N ALA A 96 -21.03 27.61 -27.41
CA ALA A 96 -21.83 26.64 -26.66
C ALA A 96 -21.41 25.18 -26.94
N GLY A 97 -21.09 24.86 -28.19
CA GLY A 97 -20.62 23.53 -28.56
C GLY A 97 -19.22 23.18 -28.01
N LEU A 98 -18.30 24.14 -27.98
CA LEU A 98 -16.99 23.97 -27.34
C LEU A 98 -17.13 23.79 -25.82
N GLU A 99 -18.04 24.54 -25.18
CA GLU A 99 -18.31 24.44 -23.74
C GLU A 99 -18.89 23.07 -23.34
N VAL A 100 -19.68 22.45 -24.21
CA VAL A 100 -20.22 21.08 -24.02
C VAL A 100 -19.16 20.01 -24.30
N GLY A 101 -18.02 20.39 -24.89
CA GLY A 101 -16.84 19.55 -25.04
C GLY A 101 -16.62 18.96 -26.43
N ALA A 102 -17.19 19.55 -27.49
CA ALA A 102 -16.78 19.20 -28.85
C ALA A 102 -15.37 19.71 -29.13
N ASP A 103 -14.61 18.97 -29.94
CA ASP A 103 -13.23 19.30 -30.25
C ASP A 103 -13.12 20.34 -31.37
N GLU A 104 -14.03 20.27 -32.35
CA GLU A 104 -13.92 21.05 -33.58
C GLU A 104 -15.26 21.19 -34.31
N PHE A 105 -15.35 22.21 -35.19
CA PHE A 105 -16.53 22.49 -36.01
C PHE A 105 -16.21 22.61 -37.48
N LEU A 106 -17.14 22.14 -38.32
CA LEU A 106 -17.16 22.42 -39.76
C LEU A 106 -18.49 23.02 -40.16
N THR A 107 -18.43 24.07 -40.99
CA THR A 107 -19.64 24.70 -41.54
C THR A 107 -20.10 23.96 -42.79
N LYS A 108 -21.41 23.68 -42.89
CA LYS A 108 -22.05 23.14 -44.10
C LYS A 108 -22.17 24.26 -45.16
N PRO A 109 -21.91 24.00 -46.46
CA PRO A 109 -21.58 22.71 -47.05
C PRO A 109 -20.15 22.25 -46.75
N VAL A 110 -20.00 20.99 -46.33
CA VAL A 110 -18.71 20.43 -45.92
C VAL A 110 -17.79 20.29 -47.13
N GLN A 111 -16.60 20.89 -47.06
CA GLN A 111 -15.57 20.72 -48.07
C GLN A 111 -14.69 19.51 -47.75
N ARG A 112 -14.46 18.64 -48.74
CA ARG A 112 -13.70 17.40 -48.57
C ARG A 112 -12.32 17.63 -47.97
N ASP A 113 -11.57 18.59 -48.53
CA ASP A 113 -10.18 18.82 -48.13
C ASP A 113 -10.10 19.43 -46.73
N GLU A 114 -11.08 20.25 -46.34
CA GLU A 114 -11.19 20.77 -44.98
C GLU A 114 -11.51 19.66 -43.99
N LEU A 115 -12.49 18.79 -44.27
CA LEU A 115 -12.82 17.64 -43.43
C LEU A 115 -11.60 16.74 -43.19
N LEU A 116 -10.89 16.37 -44.27
CA LEU A 116 -9.70 15.53 -44.15
C LEU A 116 -8.59 16.24 -43.36
N ALA A 117 -8.39 17.54 -43.55
CA ALA A 117 -7.42 18.32 -42.77
C ALA A 117 -7.78 18.35 -41.27
N ARG A 118 -9.07 18.50 -40.91
CA ARG A 118 -9.54 18.43 -39.52
C ARG A 118 -9.32 17.05 -38.92
N LEU A 119 -9.68 15.98 -39.63
CA LEU A 119 -9.47 14.60 -39.16
C LEU A 119 -7.99 14.25 -39.02
N HIS A 120 -7.13 14.74 -39.91
CA HIS A 120 -5.68 14.59 -39.77
C HIS A 120 -5.15 15.32 -38.53
N SER A 121 -5.67 16.52 -38.24
CA SER A 121 -5.29 17.31 -37.08
C SER A 121 -5.78 16.67 -35.78
N GLY A 122 -7.04 16.23 -35.73
CA GLY A 122 -7.58 15.45 -34.62
C GLY A 122 -6.86 14.11 -34.43
N GLY A 123 -6.38 13.50 -35.51
CA GLY A 123 -5.58 12.27 -35.44
C GLY A 123 -4.26 12.47 -34.71
N ARG A 124 -3.66 13.66 -34.80
CA ARG A 124 -2.50 14.03 -33.99
C ARG A 124 -2.86 14.20 -32.51
N VAL A 125 -4.03 14.77 -32.21
CA VAL A 125 -4.53 14.92 -30.83
C VAL A 125 -4.75 13.54 -30.22
N LEU A 126 -5.44 12.64 -30.93
CA LEU A 126 -5.66 11.26 -30.48
C LEU A 126 -4.34 10.49 -30.27
N GLU A 127 -3.34 10.68 -31.13
CA GLU A 127 -2.02 10.07 -30.94
C GLU A 127 -1.33 10.60 -29.68
N LEU A 128 -1.41 11.92 -29.43
CA LEU A 128 -0.86 12.53 -28.21
C LEU A 128 -1.60 12.03 -26.97
N GLU A 129 -2.92 11.99 -26.99
CA GLU A 129 -3.75 11.44 -25.91
C GLU A 129 -3.40 9.98 -25.61
N ARG A 130 -3.26 9.14 -26.64
CA ARG A 130 -2.82 7.74 -26.47
C ARG A 130 -1.43 7.66 -25.85
N ARG A 131 -0.51 8.52 -26.30
CA ARG A 131 0.86 8.55 -25.77
C ARG A 131 0.89 9.03 -24.32
N LEU A 132 0.11 10.04 -23.97
CA LEU A 132 -0.04 10.52 -22.60
C LEU A 132 -0.64 9.44 -21.72
N ASN A 133 -1.71 8.77 -22.18
CA ASN A 133 -2.30 7.64 -21.47
C ASN A 133 -1.31 6.49 -21.29
N LEU A 134 -0.52 6.16 -22.32
CA LEU A 134 0.54 5.15 -22.23
C LEU A 134 1.57 5.54 -21.16
N ILE A 135 2.08 6.78 -21.18
CA ILE A 135 3.04 7.27 -20.17
C ILE A 135 2.43 7.26 -18.76
N ALA A 136 1.15 7.61 -18.65
CA ALA A 136 0.47 7.69 -17.36
C ALA A 136 0.13 6.31 -16.77
N HIS A 137 -0.04 5.28 -17.62
CA HIS A 137 -0.51 3.95 -17.21
C HIS A 137 0.50 2.84 -17.42
N THR A 138 1.62 3.06 -18.10
CA THR A 138 2.69 2.05 -18.30
C THR A 138 4.04 2.55 -17.82
N ASP A 139 4.80 1.67 -17.19
CA ASP A 139 6.17 1.90 -16.79
C ASP A 139 7.08 1.90 -18.05
N PRO A 140 7.83 2.98 -18.33
CA PRO A 140 8.55 3.14 -19.59
C PRO A 140 9.74 2.17 -19.74
N LEU A 141 10.23 1.60 -18.63
CA LEU A 141 11.35 0.67 -18.66
C LEU A 141 10.88 -0.75 -19.01
N THR A 142 9.79 -1.19 -18.38
CA THR A 142 9.32 -2.59 -18.42
C THR A 142 8.15 -2.80 -19.38
N GLY A 143 7.42 -1.73 -19.73
CA GLY A 143 6.18 -1.80 -20.51
C GLY A 143 4.98 -2.34 -19.73
N LEU A 144 5.16 -2.70 -18.46
CA LEU A 144 4.08 -3.16 -17.58
C LEU A 144 3.20 -1.98 -17.16
N PRO A 145 1.94 -2.23 -16.77
CA PRO A 145 1.14 -1.23 -16.08
C PRO A 145 1.87 -0.57 -14.90
N THR A 146 1.62 0.71 -14.67
CA THR A 146 2.09 1.42 -13.46
C THR A 146 1.29 0.97 -12.24
N ARG A 147 1.85 1.23 -11.06
CA ARG A 147 1.11 1.08 -9.78
C ARG A 147 -0.27 1.73 -9.83
N ARG A 148 -0.40 2.95 -10.37
CA ARG A 148 -1.70 3.64 -10.45
C ARG A 148 -2.71 2.87 -11.31
N ALA A 149 -2.32 2.48 -12.52
CA ALA A 149 -3.17 1.71 -13.43
C ALA A 149 -3.60 0.36 -12.83
N PHE A 150 -2.71 -0.28 -12.06
CA PHE A 150 -3.01 -1.51 -11.34
C PHE A 150 -4.09 -1.33 -10.29
N TYR A 151 -3.98 -0.31 -9.42
CA TYR A 151 -4.98 -0.08 -8.38
C TYR A 151 -6.35 0.28 -8.95
N GLU A 152 -6.40 1.04 -10.05
CA GLU A 152 -7.66 1.33 -10.75
C GLU A 152 -8.36 0.04 -11.22
N ASN A 153 -7.60 -0.91 -11.78
CA ASN A 153 -8.11 -2.22 -12.17
C ASN A 153 -8.45 -3.11 -10.97
N LEU A 154 -7.64 -3.08 -9.91
CA LEU A 154 -7.87 -3.82 -8.68
C LEU A 154 -9.19 -3.42 -8.02
N VAL A 155 -9.53 -2.13 -7.98
CA VAL A 155 -10.82 -1.66 -7.45
C VAL A 155 -12.00 -2.19 -8.28
N LYS A 156 -11.85 -2.25 -9.62
CA LYS A 156 -12.89 -2.81 -10.51
C LYS A 156 -13.08 -4.30 -10.26
N GLU A 157 -12.00 -5.08 -10.23
CA GLU A 157 -12.07 -6.53 -9.99
C GLU A 157 -12.49 -6.85 -8.55
N TRP A 158 -12.12 -6.04 -7.56
CA TRP A 158 -12.60 -6.18 -6.19
C TRP A 158 -14.13 -6.10 -6.11
N ARG A 159 -14.74 -5.07 -6.73
CA ARG A 159 -16.21 -4.93 -6.76
C ARG A 159 -16.87 -6.11 -7.46
N ARG A 160 -16.28 -6.59 -8.55
CA ARG A 160 -16.78 -7.77 -9.28
C ARG A 160 -16.69 -9.04 -8.43
N ALA A 161 -15.52 -9.33 -7.87
CA ALA A 161 -15.25 -10.52 -7.05
C ALA A 161 -16.13 -10.54 -5.79
N THR A 162 -16.31 -9.39 -5.12
CA THR A 162 -17.21 -9.26 -3.97
C THR A 162 -18.67 -9.52 -4.34
N ARG A 163 -19.14 -8.99 -5.48
CA ARG A 163 -20.53 -9.18 -5.93
C ARG A 163 -20.85 -10.63 -6.28
N VAL A 164 -19.91 -11.35 -6.88
CA VAL A 164 -20.11 -12.73 -7.37
C VAL A 164 -19.56 -13.78 -6.40
N ASN A 165 -18.97 -13.33 -5.27
CA ASN A 165 -18.29 -14.16 -4.28
C ASN A 165 -17.23 -15.12 -4.89
N LEU A 166 -16.37 -14.56 -5.74
CA LEU A 166 -15.24 -15.29 -6.34
C LEU A 166 -13.94 -14.94 -5.61
N PRO A 167 -12.98 -15.88 -5.53
CA PRO A 167 -11.70 -15.62 -4.89
C PRO A 167 -10.89 -14.63 -5.73
N LEU A 168 -10.15 -13.76 -5.05
CA LEU A 168 -9.28 -12.76 -5.66
C LEU A 168 -7.97 -12.76 -4.89
N SER A 169 -6.87 -13.09 -5.55
CA SER A 169 -5.55 -13.14 -4.93
C SER A 169 -4.60 -12.08 -5.49
N CYS A 170 -3.62 -11.74 -4.67
CA CYS A 170 -2.54 -10.82 -4.99
C CYS A 170 -1.20 -11.48 -4.68
N VAL A 171 -0.19 -11.26 -5.53
CA VAL A 171 1.17 -11.72 -5.31
C VAL A 171 2.13 -10.54 -5.45
N MET A 172 2.84 -10.21 -4.37
CA MET A 172 3.95 -9.26 -4.39
C MET A 172 5.25 -10.00 -4.70
N VAL A 173 6.08 -9.41 -5.55
CA VAL A 173 7.33 -10.00 -6.04
C VAL A 173 8.43 -8.96 -5.89
N ASP A 174 9.58 -9.38 -5.40
CA ASP A 174 10.76 -8.52 -5.30
C ASP A 174 12.04 -9.27 -5.66
N LEU A 175 12.89 -8.61 -6.44
CA LEU A 175 14.14 -9.17 -6.91
C LEU A 175 15.20 -9.21 -5.82
N ASP A 176 15.70 -10.41 -5.52
CA ASP A 176 16.66 -10.61 -4.46
C ASP A 176 18.01 -9.95 -4.80
N PHE A 177 18.51 -9.13 -3.89
CA PHE A 177 19.81 -8.46 -4.01
C PHE A 177 19.96 -7.58 -5.26
N PHE A 178 18.88 -7.04 -5.82
CA PHE A 178 18.93 -6.23 -7.05
C PHE A 178 19.82 -4.99 -6.91
N LYS A 179 19.83 -4.33 -5.75
CA LYS A 179 20.80 -3.26 -5.45
C LYS A 179 22.26 -3.69 -5.69
N ARG A 180 22.64 -4.90 -5.26
CA ARG A 180 23.99 -5.45 -5.47
C ARG A 180 24.29 -5.68 -6.96
N ILE A 181 23.28 -6.06 -7.75
CA ILE A 181 23.43 -6.17 -9.21
C ILE A 181 23.75 -4.81 -9.81
N ASN A 182 23.02 -3.75 -9.42
CA ASN A 182 23.31 -2.39 -9.86
C ASN A 182 24.69 -1.90 -9.42
N ASP A 183 25.07 -2.18 -8.17
CA ASP A 183 26.36 -1.73 -7.62
C ASP A 183 27.56 -2.41 -8.31
N ILE A 184 27.43 -3.68 -8.72
CA ILE A 184 28.51 -4.45 -9.37
C ILE A 184 28.54 -4.26 -10.89
N HIS A 185 27.36 -4.26 -11.54
CA HIS A 185 27.26 -4.33 -13.00
C HIS A 185 26.74 -3.03 -13.64
N GLY A 186 26.35 -2.05 -12.82
CA GLY A 186 25.79 -0.78 -13.25
C GLY A 186 24.29 -0.84 -13.58
N HIS A 187 23.65 0.32 -13.52
CA HIS A 187 22.23 0.48 -13.82
C HIS A 187 21.78 -0.06 -15.19
N PRO A 188 22.54 0.06 -16.30
CA PRO A 188 22.10 -0.49 -17.60
C PRO A 188 21.90 -2.02 -17.58
N VAL A 189 22.68 -2.75 -16.77
CA VAL A 189 22.50 -4.19 -16.58
C VAL A 189 21.28 -4.46 -15.71
N GLY A 190 21.08 -3.70 -14.64
CA GLY A 190 19.85 -3.76 -13.83
C GLY A 190 18.58 -3.54 -14.64
N ASP A 191 18.59 -2.57 -15.56
CA ASP A 191 17.49 -2.30 -16.48
C ASP A 191 17.20 -3.50 -17.41
N THR A 192 18.25 -4.19 -17.85
CA THR A 192 18.13 -5.40 -18.67
C THR A 192 17.51 -6.55 -17.85
N VAL A 193 17.90 -6.68 -16.58
CA VAL A 193 17.32 -7.63 -15.63
C VAL A 193 15.84 -7.36 -15.42
N LEU A 194 15.46 -6.10 -15.16
CA LEU A 194 14.05 -5.71 -14.96
C LEU A 194 13.18 -6.01 -16.18
N LYS A 195 13.69 -5.74 -17.39
CA LYS A 195 12.99 -6.08 -18.64
C LYS A 195 12.79 -7.59 -18.80
N ALA A 196 13.82 -8.38 -18.55
CA ALA A 196 13.75 -9.84 -18.67
C ALA A 196 12.79 -10.46 -17.64
N VAL A 197 12.79 -9.95 -16.41
CA VAL A 197 11.86 -10.34 -15.35
C VAL A 197 10.43 -9.99 -15.72
N SER A 198 10.22 -8.78 -16.25
CA SER A 198 8.90 -8.31 -16.66
C SER A 198 8.29 -9.19 -17.75
N ASP A 199 9.08 -9.51 -18.78
CA ASP A 199 8.65 -10.41 -19.86
C ASP A 199 8.34 -11.83 -19.36
N LEU A 200 9.14 -12.35 -18.41
CA LEU A 200 8.89 -13.64 -17.78
C LEU A 200 7.57 -13.64 -16.99
N LEU A 201 7.32 -12.60 -16.21
CA LEU A 201 6.09 -12.46 -15.42
C LEU A 201 4.87 -12.31 -16.34
N SER A 202 4.93 -11.44 -17.36
CA SER A 202 3.86 -11.28 -18.35
C SER A 202 3.51 -12.60 -19.05
N LYS A 203 4.51 -13.40 -19.45
CA LYS A 203 4.32 -14.74 -20.05
C LYS A 203 3.82 -15.79 -19.06
N SER A 204 3.76 -15.48 -17.77
CA SER A 204 3.23 -16.35 -16.73
C SER A 204 1.80 -15.99 -16.34
N CYS A 205 1.28 -14.86 -16.84
CA CYS A 205 -0.07 -14.37 -16.58
C CYS A 205 -1.06 -14.82 -17.67
N ARG A 206 -2.33 -15.03 -17.28
CA ARG A 206 -3.48 -15.22 -18.18
C ARG A 206 -4.00 -13.87 -18.64
N GLY A 207 -4.88 -13.86 -19.64
CA GLY A 207 -5.53 -12.63 -20.11
C GLY A 207 -6.41 -11.93 -19.07
N SER A 208 -6.87 -12.64 -18.03
CA SER A 208 -7.59 -12.10 -16.89
C SER A 208 -6.69 -11.51 -15.81
N ASP A 209 -5.42 -11.90 -15.78
CA ASP A 209 -4.50 -11.53 -14.71
C ASP A 209 -3.95 -10.13 -15.00
N SER A 210 -3.72 -9.34 -13.95
CA SER A 210 -3.12 -8.01 -14.09
C SER A 210 -1.78 -7.98 -13.39
N ILE A 211 -0.79 -7.37 -14.01
CA ILE A 211 0.56 -7.22 -13.46
C ILE A 211 0.96 -5.75 -13.51
N CYS A 212 1.74 -5.29 -12.55
CA CYS A 212 2.39 -3.99 -12.61
C CYS A 212 3.79 -4.01 -12.04
N ARG A 213 4.57 -2.98 -12.40
CA ARG A 213 5.76 -2.59 -11.66
C ARG A 213 5.31 -1.72 -10.49
N HIS A 214 5.43 -2.25 -9.28
CA HIS A 214 4.92 -1.61 -8.06
C HIS A 214 5.89 -0.54 -7.53
N GLY A 215 7.19 -0.84 -7.59
CA GLY A 215 8.30 -0.04 -7.08
C GLY A 215 9.60 -0.44 -7.80
N GLY A 216 10.71 0.24 -7.53
CA GLY A 216 11.97 0.12 -8.29
C GLY A 216 12.33 -1.31 -8.76
N GLU A 217 12.35 -2.28 -7.85
CA GLU A 217 12.62 -3.71 -8.11
C GLU A 217 11.43 -4.63 -7.76
N GLU A 218 10.27 -4.03 -7.51
CA GLU A 218 9.06 -4.68 -6.98
C GLU A 218 7.97 -4.76 -8.05
N PHE A 219 7.31 -5.90 -8.12
CA PHE A 219 6.20 -6.17 -9.03
C PHE A 219 5.00 -6.69 -8.23
N CYS A 220 3.80 -6.40 -8.72
CA CYS A 220 2.57 -6.87 -8.09
C CYS A 220 1.67 -7.50 -9.13
N VAL A 221 1.09 -8.67 -8.80
CA VAL A 221 0.27 -9.47 -9.70
C VAL A 221 -1.07 -9.78 -9.05
N MET A 222 -2.15 -9.37 -9.70
CA MET A 222 -3.53 -9.70 -9.34
C MET A 222 -3.97 -10.92 -10.13
N LEU A 223 -4.52 -11.91 -9.43
CA LEU A 223 -5.01 -13.17 -9.96
C LEU A 223 -6.51 -13.28 -9.65
N PRO A 224 -7.40 -12.80 -10.54
CA PRO A 224 -8.84 -13.01 -10.38
C PRO A 224 -9.19 -14.49 -10.40
N GLU A 225 -10.27 -14.84 -9.70
CA GLU A 225 -10.83 -16.20 -9.67
C GLU A 225 -9.80 -17.25 -9.21
N THR A 226 -8.86 -16.83 -8.37
CA THR A 226 -7.77 -17.65 -7.84
C THR A 226 -7.70 -17.52 -6.33
N ASN A 227 -7.65 -18.64 -5.62
CA ASN A 227 -7.47 -18.70 -4.18
C ASN A 227 -5.98 -18.64 -3.80
N GLU A 228 -5.66 -18.49 -2.50
CA GLU A 228 -4.28 -18.30 -2.06
C GLU A 228 -3.38 -19.49 -2.45
N HIS A 229 -3.87 -20.71 -2.27
CA HIS A 229 -3.13 -21.91 -2.68
C HIS A 229 -2.78 -21.88 -4.17
N GLY A 230 -3.73 -21.50 -5.03
CA GLY A 230 -3.50 -21.32 -6.46
C GLY A 230 -2.49 -20.21 -6.77
N ALA A 231 -2.52 -19.11 -6.01
CA ALA A 231 -1.57 -18.01 -6.12
C ALA A 231 -0.16 -18.43 -5.70
N VAL A 232 -0.01 -19.22 -4.63
CA VAL A 232 1.27 -19.80 -4.18
C VAL A 232 1.83 -20.76 -5.22
N LEU A 233 1.00 -21.64 -5.79
CA LEU A 233 1.42 -22.54 -6.87
C LEU A 233 1.86 -21.77 -8.13
N TRP A 234 1.14 -20.71 -8.48
CA TRP A 234 1.54 -19.82 -9.57
C TRP A 234 2.91 -19.18 -9.27
N ALA A 235 3.08 -18.62 -8.07
CA ALA A 235 4.31 -17.97 -7.64
C ALA A 235 5.50 -18.94 -7.61
N GLU A 236 5.32 -20.18 -7.16
CA GLU A 236 6.40 -21.19 -7.14
C GLU A 236 6.85 -21.57 -8.55
N ARG A 237 5.91 -21.66 -9.51
CA ARG A 237 6.27 -21.88 -10.92
C ARG A 237 7.07 -20.71 -11.48
N VAL A 238 6.64 -19.48 -11.19
CA VAL A 238 7.34 -18.26 -11.61
C VAL A 238 8.74 -18.20 -10.99
N ARG A 239 8.85 -18.44 -9.68
CA ARG A 239 10.12 -18.47 -8.94
C ARG A 239 11.12 -19.44 -9.55
N LYS A 240 10.72 -20.69 -9.84
CA LYS A 240 11.58 -21.69 -10.49
C LYS A 240 12.02 -21.26 -11.89
N ARG A 241 11.13 -20.63 -12.66
CA ARG A 241 11.47 -20.05 -13.97
C ARG A 241 12.44 -18.88 -13.84
N MET A 242 12.30 -18.06 -12.80
CA MET A 242 13.19 -16.93 -12.54
C MET A 242 14.59 -17.40 -12.12
N ALA A 243 14.68 -18.38 -11.22
CA ALA A 243 15.96 -18.98 -10.81
C ALA A 243 16.73 -19.65 -11.95
N SER A 244 16.03 -20.06 -13.03
CA SER A 244 16.62 -20.59 -14.26
C SER A 244 16.84 -19.54 -15.35
N LEU A 245 16.38 -18.30 -15.14
CA LEU A 245 16.61 -17.19 -16.05
C LEU A 245 18.08 -16.76 -15.97
N SER A 246 18.73 -16.74 -17.14
CA SER A 246 20.10 -16.27 -17.30
C SER A 246 20.08 -14.97 -18.09
N VAL A 247 20.54 -13.89 -17.48
CA VAL A 247 20.60 -12.57 -18.12
C VAL A 247 22.06 -12.22 -18.43
N ALA A 248 22.33 -11.86 -19.68
CA ALA A 248 23.65 -11.46 -20.11
C ALA A 248 24.05 -10.09 -19.51
N ALA A 249 25.21 -10.02 -18.87
CA ALA A 249 25.81 -8.81 -18.31
C ALA A 249 27.23 -8.65 -18.86
N GLY A 250 27.35 -8.19 -20.11
CA GLY A 250 28.64 -8.16 -20.81
C GLY A 250 29.15 -9.58 -21.09
N SER A 251 30.28 -9.97 -20.47
CA SER A 251 30.89 -11.30 -20.64
C SER A 251 30.43 -12.34 -19.60
N THR A 252 29.60 -11.97 -18.63
CA THR A 252 29.09 -12.86 -17.59
C THR A 252 27.59 -13.11 -17.73
N GLN A 253 27.13 -14.23 -17.18
CA GLN A 253 25.72 -14.61 -17.11
C GLN A 253 25.26 -14.50 -15.66
N LEU A 254 24.25 -13.67 -15.42
CA LEU A 254 23.67 -13.45 -14.10
C LEU A 254 22.49 -14.39 -13.87
N ARG A 255 22.48 -15.03 -12.70
CA ARG A 255 21.30 -15.72 -12.17
C ARG A 255 20.56 -14.79 -11.25
N ILE A 256 19.25 -14.72 -11.43
CA ILE A 256 18.36 -13.84 -10.67
C ILE A 256 17.41 -14.71 -9.88
N THR A 257 17.21 -14.38 -8.61
CA THR A 257 16.15 -14.97 -7.79
C THR A 257 15.21 -13.86 -7.34
N ALA A 258 14.02 -14.25 -6.91
CA ALA A 258 13.06 -13.33 -6.32
C ALA A 258 12.33 -14.00 -5.16
N SER A 259 11.90 -13.15 -4.24
CA SER A 259 11.01 -13.51 -3.14
C SER A 259 9.57 -13.15 -3.52
N PHE A 260 8.62 -13.96 -3.05
CA PHE A 260 7.21 -13.82 -3.38
C PHE A 260 6.34 -13.88 -2.11
N GLY A 261 5.37 -12.98 -2.01
CA GLY A 261 4.33 -13.00 -1.00
C GLY A 261 2.95 -13.08 -1.64
N ALA A 262 2.17 -14.10 -1.30
CA ALA A 262 0.82 -14.30 -1.83
C ALA A 262 -0.22 -14.06 -0.74
N ALA A 263 -1.34 -13.44 -1.09
CA ALA A 263 -2.51 -13.28 -0.23
C ALA A 263 -3.80 -13.45 -1.02
N GLN A 264 -4.88 -13.83 -0.35
CA GLN A 264 -6.23 -13.88 -0.91
C GLN A 264 -7.17 -12.93 -0.16
N ARG A 265 -8.09 -12.30 -0.89
CA ARG A 265 -9.25 -11.64 -0.29
C ARG A 265 -10.04 -12.65 0.54
N GLN A 266 -10.12 -12.39 1.82
CA GLN A 266 -11.00 -13.09 2.77
C GLN A 266 -12.17 -12.18 3.17
N ASP A 267 -13.13 -12.73 3.93
CA ASP A 267 -14.31 -11.99 4.37
C ASP A 267 -13.99 -10.81 5.31
N ASP A 268 -12.86 -10.89 6.01
CA ASP A 268 -12.35 -9.85 6.91
C ASP A 268 -11.49 -8.80 6.19
N THR A 269 -11.11 -9.02 4.93
CA THR A 269 -10.32 -8.07 4.13
C THR A 269 -11.25 -6.98 3.62
N GLN A 270 -11.14 -5.77 4.18
CA GLN A 270 -12.12 -4.70 3.96
C GLN A 270 -11.85 -3.89 2.71
N THR A 271 -10.58 -3.78 2.29
CA THR A 271 -10.20 -2.94 1.15
C THR A 271 -9.21 -3.62 0.19
N PRO A 272 -9.19 -3.19 -1.09
CA PRO A 272 -8.15 -3.58 -2.05
C PRO A 272 -6.72 -3.36 -1.56
N GLU A 273 -6.48 -2.24 -0.86
CA GLU A 273 -5.18 -1.88 -0.31
C GLU A 273 -4.72 -2.89 0.74
N GLU A 274 -5.64 -3.32 1.60
CA GLU A 274 -5.36 -4.32 2.64
C GLU A 274 -4.92 -5.66 2.04
N LEU A 275 -5.52 -6.10 0.93
CA LEU A 275 -5.08 -7.31 0.22
C LEU A 275 -3.63 -7.20 -0.29
N VAL A 276 -3.24 -6.02 -0.79
CA VAL A 276 -1.86 -5.78 -1.24
C VAL A 276 -0.90 -5.75 -0.05
N ASP A 277 -1.31 -5.12 1.06
CA ASP A 277 -0.52 -5.06 2.30
C ASP A 277 -0.30 -6.45 2.93
N GLN A 278 -1.29 -7.35 2.84
CA GLN A 278 -1.16 -8.75 3.26
C GLN A 278 -0.13 -9.50 2.41
N ALA A 279 -0.15 -9.32 1.08
CA ALA A 279 0.84 -9.89 0.19
C ALA A 279 2.25 -9.32 0.44
N ASP A 280 2.38 -8.03 0.76
CA ASP A 280 3.64 -7.41 1.17
C ASP A 280 4.18 -8.00 2.48
N GLN A 281 3.32 -8.24 3.47
CA GLN A 281 3.72 -8.90 4.72
C GLN A 281 4.28 -10.31 4.46
N ALA A 282 3.60 -11.07 3.60
CA ALA A 282 4.09 -12.38 3.16
C ALA A 282 5.45 -12.28 2.45
N LEU A 283 5.63 -11.29 1.57
CA LEU A 283 6.88 -11.05 0.86
C LEU A 283 8.02 -10.70 1.82
N ARG A 284 7.76 -9.85 2.81
CA ARG A 284 8.75 -9.53 3.85
C ARG A 284 9.19 -10.78 4.60
N CYS A 285 8.28 -11.70 4.92
CA CYS A 285 8.63 -12.99 5.50
C CYS A 285 9.48 -13.84 4.55
N ALA A 286 9.14 -13.90 3.25
CA ALA A 286 9.94 -14.61 2.26
C ALA A 286 11.39 -14.08 2.19
N LYS A 287 11.56 -12.75 2.18
CA LYS A 287 12.88 -12.09 2.20
C LYS A 287 13.66 -12.41 3.48
N GLN A 288 13.00 -12.39 4.63
CA GLN A 288 13.63 -12.59 5.94
C GLN A 288 13.96 -14.05 6.23
N SER A 289 13.19 -14.99 5.69
CA SER A 289 13.41 -16.42 5.91
C SER A 289 14.48 -17.03 4.99
N GLY A 290 15.10 -16.22 4.12
CA GLY A 290 16.26 -16.61 3.32
C GLY A 290 16.10 -16.42 1.82
N ARG A 291 15.10 -15.65 1.37
CA ARG A 291 14.88 -15.29 -0.04
C ARG A 291 14.63 -16.50 -0.95
N ASP A 292 14.49 -16.26 -2.26
CA ASP A 292 14.20 -17.27 -3.29
C ASP A 292 13.11 -18.28 -2.86
N ARG A 293 11.96 -17.76 -2.43
CA ARG A 293 10.83 -18.57 -1.95
C ARG A 293 9.51 -17.84 -2.05
N VAL A 294 8.44 -18.61 -1.91
CA VAL A 294 7.07 -18.11 -1.80
C VAL A 294 6.58 -18.28 -0.37
N VAL A 295 5.91 -17.26 0.16
CA VAL A 295 5.15 -17.34 1.41
C VAL A 295 3.71 -16.93 1.13
N GLY A 296 2.75 -17.71 1.63
CA GLY A 296 1.33 -17.34 1.65
C GLY A 296 0.99 -16.61 2.95
N PHE A 297 0.07 -15.65 2.90
CA PHE A 297 -0.41 -14.92 4.06
C PHE A 297 -1.24 -15.81 5.01
N GLU A 298 -2.02 -16.75 4.48
CA GLU A 298 -2.72 -17.78 5.26
C GLU A 298 -1.73 -18.61 6.08
N ALA A 299 -0.58 -18.98 5.52
CA ALA A 299 0.47 -19.68 6.25
C ALA A 299 1.08 -18.84 7.39
N LEU A 300 1.06 -17.50 7.29
CA LEU A 300 1.46 -16.60 8.38
C LEU A 300 0.37 -16.48 9.45
N ALA A 301 -0.89 -16.45 9.04
CA ALA A 301 -2.04 -16.47 9.95
C ALA A 301 -2.14 -17.80 10.71
N ASP A 302 -1.89 -18.92 10.04
CA ASP A 302 -1.85 -20.26 10.62
C ASP A 302 -0.55 -20.52 11.40
N ALA A 303 0.60 -19.92 11.04
CA ALA A 303 1.77 -19.92 11.95
C ALA A 303 1.49 -19.11 13.25
N GLY A 304 0.50 -18.22 13.23
CA GLY A 304 -0.09 -17.58 14.41
C GLY A 304 -1.10 -18.47 15.17
N ARG A 305 -1.57 -19.55 14.54
CA ARG A 305 -2.14 -20.74 15.20
C ARG A 305 -1.02 -21.75 15.42
N LEU A 306 -0.08 -21.44 16.30
CA LEU A 306 0.65 -22.53 16.95
C LEU A 306 -0.41 -23.47 17.53
N ASP A 307 -0.50 -24.70 16.98
CA ASP A 307 -1.26 -25.78 17.58
C ASP A 307 -0.79 -25.91 19.02
N LEU A 308 -1.62 -25.40 19.94
CA LEU A 308 -1.38 -25.47 21.38
C LEU A 308 -1.30 -26.93 21.87
N GLU A 309 -1.68 -27.90 21.03
CA GLU A 309 -1.50 -29.33 21.30
C GLU A 309 -0.02 -29.75 21.32
N ASP A 310 0.88 -29.08 20.60
CA ASP A 310 2.33 -29.34 20.70
C ASP A 310 3.02 -28.47 21.78
N ALA A 311 2.39 -27.39 22.24
CA ALA A 311 2.88 -26.59 23.37
C ALA A 311 2.80 -27.34 24.72
N ASP A 312 1.93 -28.35 24.82
CA ASP A 312 1.85 -29.23 26.00
C ASP A 312 3.04 -30.19 26.13
N LYS A 313 3.80 -30.45 25.06
CA LYS A 313 5.02 -31.28 25.10
C LYS A 313 6.24 -30.54 25.67
N HIS A 314 6.22 -29.20 25.62
CA HIS A 314 7.30 -28.33 26.11
C HIS A 314 6.75 -27.29 27.10
N GLY A 315 6.03 -27.73 28.13
CA GLY A 315 5.67 -26.94 29.32
C GLY A 315 5.16 -25.53 29.02
N ASP A 316 3.85 -25.38 28.85
CA ASP A 316 3.09 -24.14 28.62
C ASP A 316 3.89 -22.83 28.84
N LEU A 317 4.35 -22.24 27.73
CA LEU A 317 5.07 -20.96 27.67
C LEU A 317 4.36 -19.82 28.43
N PHE A 318 3.04 -19.90 28.58
CA PHE A 318 2.22 -18.90 29.26
C PHE A 318 1.86 -19.27 30.71
N HIS A 319 2.36 -20.40 31.22
CA HIS A 319 2.04 -20.87 32.57
C HIS A 319 2.49 -19.86 33.64
N GLY A 320 1.55 -19.40 34.45
CA GLY A 320 1.79 -18.43 35.53
C GLY A 320 2.06 -16.99 35.06
N VAL A 321 1.96 -16.71 33.75
CA VAL A 321 2.21 -15.38 33.20
C VAL A 321 0.90 -14.64 33.04
N THR A 322 0.87 -13.43 33.59
CA THR A 322 -0.28 -12.52 33.52
C THR A 322 0.01 -11.30 32.67
N ALA A 323 -1.03 -10.51 32.35
CA ALA A 323 -0.92 -9.25 31.64
C ALA A 323 0.17 -8.32 32.22
N ARG A 324 0.25 -8.23 33.55
CA ARG A 324 1.27 -7.44 34.27
C ARG A 324 2.71 -7.78 33.90
N HIS A 325 2.99 -9.04 33.59
CA HIS A 325 4.35 -9.50 33.27
C HIS A 325 4.79 -9.13 31.85
N VAL A 326 3.84 -8.76 30.98
CA VAL A 326 4.07 -8.53 29.56
C VAL A 326 3.82 -7.08 29.16
N MET A 327 2.86 -6.41 29.80
CA MET A 327 2.41 -5.08 29.41
C MET A 327 3.54 -4.05 29.36
N SER A 328 3.45 -3.17 28.36
CA SER A 328 4.20 -1.92 28.34
C SER A 328 3.48 -0.94 29.29
N PRO A 329 4.16 -0.36 30.28
CA PRO A 329 3.56 0.64 31.16
C PRO A 329 3.09 1.83 30.33
N LEU A 330 1.92 2.37 30.65
CA LEU A 330 1.34 3.45 29.87
C LEU A 330 2.02 4.79 30.23
N VAL A 331 2.47 5.53 29.22
CA VAL A 331 3.30 6.73 29.43
C VAL A 331 2.45 7.98 29.73
N ALA A 332 1.21 8.06 29.22
CA ALA A 332 0.23 9.09 29.59
C ALA A 332 -1.18 8.72 29.09
N CYS A 333 -2.22 9.26 29.72
CA CYS A 333 -3.63 9.18 29.28
C CYS A 333 -4.15 10.59 28.97
N LEU A 334 -5.19 10.69 28.14
CA LEU A 334 -5.98 11.92 28.02
C LEU A 334 -7.04 11.96 29.13
N ARG A 335 -7.39 13.15 29.60
CA ARG A 335 -8.55 13.29 30.50
C ARG A 335 -9.81 13.61 29.72
N GLU A 336 -10.95 13.13 30.20
CA GLU A 336 -12.23 13.30 29.51
C GLU A 336 -12.71 14.78 29.45
N ASP A 337 -12.21 15.61 30.37
CA ASP A 337 -12.50 17.04 30.51
C ASP A 337 -11.54 17.93 29.69
N GLU A 338 -10.44 17.38 29.17
CA GLU A 338 -9.55 18.08 28.25
C GLU A 338 -10.24 18.38 26.91
N THR A 339 -9.78 19.39 26.21
CA THR A 339 -10.34 19.81 24.93
C THR A 339 -9.73 19.04 23.75
N VAL A 340 -10.45 19.00 22.62
CA VAL A 340 -10.00 18.29 21.41
C VAL A 340 -8.70 18.89 20.83
N ASP A 341 -8.47 20.20 20.98
CA ASP A 341 -7.20 20.85 20.60
C ASP A 341 -6.02 20.38 21.46
N HIS A 342 -6.20 20.31 22.77
CA HIS A 342 -5.21 19.73 23.67
C HIS A 342 -4.92 18.26 23.32
N ALA A 343 -5.96 17.48 23.01
CA ALA A 343 -5.80 16.12 22.54
C ALA A 343 -5.02 16.04 21.21
N ALA A 344 -5.27 16.94 20.24
CA ALA A 344 -4.52 16.95 19.00
C ALA A 344 -3.03 17.30 19.21
N GLU A 345 -2.75 18.29 20.04
CA GLU A 345 -1.37 18.65 20.42
C GLU A 345 -0.68 17.48 21.12
N TYR A 346 -1.38 16.81 22.02
CA TYR A 346 -0.90 15.62 22.73
C TYR A 346 -0.50 14.50 21.76
N PHE A 347 -1.30 14.22 20.73
CA PHE A 347 -0.99 13.22 19.69
C PHE A 347 0.22 13.62 18.83
N LEU A 348 0.32 14.90 18.44
CA LEU A 348 1.45 15.42 17.66
C LEU A 348 2.75 15.37 18.46
N ARG A 349 2.70 15.73 19.75
CA ARG A 349 3.84 15.77 20.67
C ARG A 349 4.40 14.38 20.94
N LEU A 350 3.52 13.41 21.22
CA LEU A 350 3.92 12.04 21.58
C LEU A 350 4.05 11.10 20.38
N ARG A 351 3.60 11.52 19.19
CA ARG A 351 3.58 10.71 17.95
C ARG A 351 2.92 9.34 18.15
N ILE A 352 1.77 9.32 18.83
CA ILE A 352 0.97 8.13 19.08
C ILE A 352 -0.31 8.16 18.25
N GLY A 353 -0.80 6.99 17.82
CA GLY A 353 -2.00 6.88 16.98
C GLY A 353 -3.32 6.74 17.76
N SER A 354 -3.26 6.50 19.07
CA SER A 354 -4.42 6.40 19.97
C SER A 354 -3.99 6.53 21.43
N SER A 355 -4.88 7.03 22.29
CA SER A 355 -4.66 7.14 23.74
C SER A 355 -5.92 6.76 24.54
N PRO A 356 -5.79 6.01 25.65
CA PRO A 356 -6.85 5.84 26.62
C PRO A 356 -7.30 7.19 27.20
N VAL A 357 -8.60 7.32 27.42
CA VAL A 357 -9.21 8.48 28.07
C VAL A 357 -9.66 8.09 29.46
N VAL A 358 -9.32 8.90 30.46
CA VAL A 358 -9.63 8.67 31.87
C VAL A 358 -10.49 9.77 32.48
N ASP A 359 -11.24 9.42 33.53
CA ASP A 359 -11.97 10.38 34.36
C ASP A 359 -11.06 11.12 35.36
N GLY A 360 -11.67 11.97 36.19
CA GLY A 360 -10.96 12.72 37.24
C GLY A 360 -10.24 11.84 38.27
N ASP A 361 -10.66 10.59 38.45
CA ASP A 361 -10.09 9.62 39.41
C ASP A 361 -9.08 8.65 38.76
N GLY A 362 -8.79 8.86 37.47
CA GLY A 362 -7.85 8.07 36.66
C GLY A 362 -8.41 6.74 36.15
N LYS A 363 -9.74 6.55 36.17
CA LYS A 363 -10.38 5.34 35.65
C LYS A 363 -10.63 5.44 34.15
N LEU A 364 -10.49 4.32 33.46
CA LEU A 364 -10.72 4.23 32.02
C LEU A 364 -12.19 4.51 31.67
N VAL A 365 -12.45 5.52 30.86
CA VAL A 365 -13.80 5.88 30.38
C VAL A 365 -13.96 5.80 28.86
N GLY A 366 -12.85 5.84 28.10
CA GLY A 366 -12.90 5.79 26.65
C GLY A 366 -11.55 5.62 25.99
N ILE A 367 -11.55 5.63 24.67
CA ILE A 367 -10.34 5.72 23.84
C ILE A 367 -10.55 6.78 22.77
N LEU A 368 -9.52 7.57 22.51
CA LEU A 368 -9.48 8.52 21.42
C LEU A 368 -8.40 8.09 20.43
N SER A 369 -8.67 8.19 19.13
CA SER A 369 -7.69 7.93 18.08
C SER A 369 -7.44 9.17 17.22
N GLU A 370 -6.28 9.21 16.56
CA GLU A 370 -5.93 10.29 15.63
C GLU A 370 -7.00 10.45 14.54
N LYS A 371 -7.57 9.33 14.07
CA LYS A 371 -8.66 9.32 13.10
C LYS A 371 -9.92 10.03 13.61
N ASP A 372 -10.22 9.89 14.90
CA ASP A 372 -11.39 10.54 15.51
C ASP A 372 -11.18 12.05 15.61
N ILE A 373 -9.96 12.49 15.93
CA ILE A 373 -9.54 13.91 15.89
C ILE A 373 -9.63 14.45 14.45
N MET A 374 -9.11 13.70 13.46
CA MET A 374 -9.16 14.08 12.05
C MET A 374 -10.61 14.22 11.54
N ALA A 375 -11.53 13.39 12.01
CA ALA A 375 -12.95 13.50 11.69
C ALA A 375 -13.59 14.77 12.28
N ALA A 376 -13.08 15.23 13.43
CA ALA A 376 -13.54 16.46 14.08
C ALA A 376 -13.03 17.74 13.39
N LEU A 377 -11.97 17.67 12.56
CA LEU A 377 -11.39 18.82 11.84
C LEU A 377 -12.36 19.53 10.87
N VAL A 378 -13.49 18.90 10.54
CA VAL A 378 -14.44 19.42 9.55
C VAL A 378 -15.22 20.64 10.08
N SER A 379 -15.27 20.86 11.40
CA SER A 379 -15.86 22.07 11.99
C SER A 379 -15.01 22.64 13.11
N LEU A 380 -14.79 23.96 13.07
CA LEU A 380 -14.03 24.70 14.07
C LEU A 380 -14.67 24.64 15.48
N ASP A 381 -15.96 24.34 15.56
CA ASP A 381 -16.68 24.25 16.83
C ASP A 381 -16.26 23.06 17.69
N TRP A 382 -15.67 22.02 17.09
CA TRP A 382 -15.26 20.81 17.80
C TRP A 382 -14.00 20.98 18.65
N TRP A 383 -13.10 21.89 18.29
CA TRP A 383 -11.80 22.03 18.96
C TRP A 383 -11.91 22.37 20.44
N ARG A 384 -12.93 23.15 20.81
CA ARG A 384 -13.19 23.56 22.20
C ARG A 384 -14.11 22.61 22.95
N LYS A 385 -14.60 21.56 22.29
CA LYS A 385 -15.41 20.53 22.96
C LYS A 385 -14.52 19.64 23.82
N PRO A 386 -15.05 19.10 24.93
CA PRO A 386 -14.32 18.15 25.76
C PRO A 386 -14.15 16.81 25.02
N VAL A 387 -13.04 16.12 25.27
CA VAL A 387 -12.69 14.82 24.68
C VAL A 387 -13.80 13.78 24.87
N ARG A 388 -14.54 13.83 25.99
CA ARG A 388 -15.69 12.94 26.23
C ARG A 388 -16.77 12.97 25.14
N GLU A 389 -16.89 14.07 24.40
CA GLU A 389 -17.87 14.20 23.31
C GLU A 389 -17.39 13.56 21.99
N LEU A 390 -16.09 13.25 21.87
CA LEU A 390 -15.47 12.69 20.66
C LEU A 390 -14.95 11.26 20.85
N MET A 391 -14.55 10.90 22.07
CA MET A 391 -14.01 9.58 22.38
C MET A 391 -15.02 8.46 22.13
N LYS A 392 -14.52 7.25 21.90
CA LYS A 392 -15.37 6.05 21.82
C LYS A 392 -15.53 5.42 23.20
N PRO A 393 -16.78 5.25 23.69
CA PRO A 393 -17.04 4.46 24.89
C PRO A 393 -16.91 2.95 24.59
N ASN A 394 -16.72 2.14 25.63
CA ASN A 394 -16.56 0.67 25.57
C ASN A 394 -15.21 0.18 25.04
N VAL A 395 -14.13 0.58 25.73
CA VAL A 395 -12.78 0.07 25.48
C VAL A 395 -12.65 -1.35 26.02
N ILE A 396 -12.17 -2.26 25.19
CA ILE A 396 -11.82 -3.61 25.64
C ILE A 396 -10.55 -3.50 26.49
N CYS A 397 -10.69 -3.85 27.76
CA CYS A 397 -9.60 -3.84 28.74
C CYS A 397 -9.55 -5.14 29.52
N TYR A 398 -8.38 -5.44 30.10
CA TYR A 398 -8.13 -6.62 30.91
C TYR A 398 -7.45 -6.23 32.22
N GLU A 399 -7.77 -6.94 33.31
CA GLU A 399 -7.08 -6.76 34.59
C GLU A 399 -5.63 -7.26 34.51
N GLU A 400 -4.73 -6.65 35.27
CA GLU A 400 -3.30 -7.03 35.39
C GLU A 400 -3.07 -8.53 35.68
N ALA A 401 -4.00 -9.14 36.42
CA ALA A 401 -3.97 -10.54 36.80
C ALA A 401 -4.46 -11.49 35.68
N THR A 402 -4.98 -10.97 34.58
CA THR A 402 -5.52 -11.77 33.48
C THR A 402 -4.39 -12.64 32.89
N PRO A 403 -4.60 -13.96 32.72
CA PRO A 403 -3.62 -14.83 32.08
C PRO A 403 -3.27 -14.31 30.68
N ILE A 404 -1.97 -14.26 30.38
CA ILE A 404 -1.52 -13.68 29.10
C ILE A 404 -2.04 -14.48 27.90
N ARG A 405 -2.25 -15.79 28.07
CA ARG A 405 -2.88 -16.68 27.08
C ARG A 405 -4.22 -16.13 26.61
N THR A 406 -5.07 -15.68 27.53
CA THR A 406 -6.39 -15.12 27.22
C THR A 406 -6.27 -13.89 26.32
N ILE A 407 -5.30 -13.01 26.60
CA ILE A 407 -5.06 -11.79 25.84
C ILE A 407 -4.43 -12.11 24.48
N TYR A 408 -3.50 -13.06 24.44
CA TYR A 408 -2.87 -13.54 23.22
C TYR A 408 -3.91 -14.14 22.26
N GLU A 409 -4.74 -15.06 22.74
CA GLU A 409 -5.83 -15.66 21.96
C GLU A 409 -6.80 -14.60 21.43
N PHE A 410 -7.14 -13.61 22.26
CA PHE A 410 -8.01 -12.51 21.87
C PHE A 410 -7.39 -11.64 20.77
N ILE A 411 -6.13 -11.22 20.92
CA ILE A 411 -5.40 -10.41 19.93
C ILE A 411 -5.17 -11.19 18.61
N CYS A 412 -5.05 -12.52 18.67
CA CYS A 412 -4.98 -13.36 17.49
C CYS A 412 -6.34 -13.47 16.77
N ARG A 413 -7.46 -13.51 17.51
CA ARG A 413 -8.82 -13.63 16.95
C ARG A 413 -9.40 -12.31 16.45
N VAL A 414 -8.95 -11.17 16.98
CA VAL A 414 -9.54 -9.86 16.71
C VAL A 414 -8.49 -8.91 16.11
N ALA A 415 -8.87 -8.12 15.10
CA ALA A 415 -8.02 -7.14 14.41
C ALA A 415 -7.67 -5.89 15.26
N LEU A 416 -7.65 -6.01 16.59
CA LEU A 416 -7.25 -4.92 17.48
C LEU A 416 -5.72 -4.83 17.56
N ARG A 417 -5.20 -3.62 17.41
CA ARG A 417 -3.74 -3.36 17.41
C ARG A 417 -3.14 -3.38 18.82
N CYS A 418 -3.96 -3.15 19.84
CA CYS A 418 -3.55 -2.99 21.22
C CYS A 418 -4.75 -3.22 22.16
N VAL A 419 -4.51 -3.76 23.36
CA VAL A 419 -5.49 -3.81 24.46
C VAL A 419 -5.00 -3.00 25.66
N VAL A 420 -5.93 -2.39 26.39
CA VAL A 420 -5.62 -1.61 27.59
C VAL A 420 -5.61 -2.53 28.80
N ILE A 421 -4.58 -2.42 29.63
CA ILE A 421 -4.48 -3.15 30.90
C ILE A 421 -4.81 -2.20 32.03
N VAL A 422 -5.67 -2.67 32.92
CA VAL A 422 -6.16 -1.93 34.07
C VAL A 422 -5.87 -2.67 35.37
N LYS A 423 -5.88 -1.92 36.46
CA LYS A 423 -5.94 -2.44 37.82
C LYS A 423 -7.03 -1.69 38.57
N GLU A 424 -8.07 -2.41 38.98
CA GLU A 424 -9.23 -1.80 39.66
C GLU A 424 -9.87 -0.66 38.83
N GLY A 425 -9.89 -0.84 37.51
CA GLY A 425 -10.42 0.14 36.54
C GLY A 425 -9.49 1.31 36.19
N ARG A 426 -8.33 1.45 36.86
CA ARG A 426 -7.30 2.45 36.51
C ARG A 426 -6.36 1.91 35.45
N VAL A 427 -6.01 2.73 34.46
CA VAL A 427 -5.11 2.31 33.38
C VAL A 427 -3.68 2.15 33.91
N THR A 428 -3.08 0.98 33.68
CA THR A 428 -1.71 0.69 34.14
C THR A 428 -0.76 0.32 33.01
N GLY A 429 -1.27 -0.13 31.87
CA GLY A 429 -0.44 -0.48 30.74
C GLY A 429 -1.21 -0.78 29.47
N THR A 430 -0.46 -1.22 28.46
CA THR A 430 -1.00 -1.72 27.19
C THR A 430 -0.27 -2.97 26.75
N ILE A 431 -0.97 -3.84 26.03
CA ILE A 431 -0.37 -5.00 25.37
C ILE A 431 -0.66 -4.91 23.88
N SER A 432 0.41 -4.80 23.10
CA SER A 432 0.37 -4.87 21.64
C SER A 432 0.88 -6.23 21.13
N ARG A 433 0.61 -6.54 19.85
CA ARG A 433 1.22 -7.70 19.17
C ARG A 433 2.76 -7.66 19.25
N GLY A 434 3.37 -6.49 19.09
CA GLY A 434 4.81 -6.31 19.18
C GLY A 434 5.36 -6.60 20.59
N THR A 435 4.64 -6.16 21.63
CA THR A 435 4.99 -6.40 23.04
C THR A 435 4.98 -7.90 23.35
N LEU A 436 3.96 -8.64 22.88
CA LEU A 436 3.87 -10.09 23.03
C LEU A 436 5.04 -10.82 22.35
N VAL A 437 5.35 -10.48 21.09
CA VAL A 437 6.45 -11.10 20.34
C VAL A 437 7.80 -10.84 21.03
N ARG A 438 8.04 -9.61 21.50
CA ARG A 438 9.26 -9.26 22.24
C ARG A 438 9.37 -10.05 23.55
N TRP A 439 8.27 -10.17 24.29
CA TRP A 439 8.24 -10.91 25.55
C TRP A 439 8.49 -12.41 25.35
N VAL A 440 7.84 -13.04 24.36
CA VAL A 440 8.07 -14.46 24.04
C VAL A 440 9.52 -14.70 23.64
N ARG A 441 10.09 -13.85 22.79
CA ARG A 441 11.52 -13.92 22.41
C ARG A 441 12.42 -13.88 23.64
N ASN A 442 12.18 -12.95 24.56
CA ASN A 442 12.96 -12.82 25.79
C ASN A 442 12.79 -14.04 26.71
N LEU A 443 11.57 -14.57 26.83
CA LEU A 443 11.29 -15.75 27.65
C LEU A 443 12.02 -17.00 27.12
N VAL A 444 11.94 -17.22 25.81
CA VAL A 444 12.60 -18.35 25.13
C VAL A 444 14.12 -18.30 25.34
N ILE A 445 14.73 -17.12 25.24
CA ILE A 445 16.15 -16.90 25.53
C ILE A 445 16.47 -17.16 27.01
N THR A 446 15.61 -16.69 27.93
CA THR A 446 15.90 -16.71 29.38
C THR A 446 15.67 -18.09 30.01
N LYS A 447 14.72 -18.89 29.51
CA LYS A 447 14.39 -20.22 30.04
C LYS A 447 15.17 -21.37 29.39
N GLY A 448 15.99 -21.09 28.37
CA GLY A 448 16.75 -22.14 27.67
C GLY A 448 15.87 -23.21 27.02
N LEU A 449 14.62 -22.87 26.67
CA LEU A 449 13.61 -23.79 26.12
C LEU A 449 13.87 -24.18 24.65
N LEU A 450 14.92 -23.62 24.03
CA LEU A 450 15.44 -24.06 22.75
C LEU A 450 16.80 -24.71 22.99
N ASP A 451 16.93 -25.99 22.65
CA ASP A 451 18.22 -26.67 22.62
C ASP A 451 19.22 -25.87 21.77
N SER A 452 20.48 -25.84 22.21
CA SER A 452 21.57 -25.05 21.60
C SER A 452 21.84 -25.36 20.12
N GLU A 453 21.28 -26.45 19.57
CA GLU A 453 21.33 -26.79 18.14
C GLU A 453 20.21 -26.16 17.29
N GLU A 454 19.11 -25.68 17.90
CA GLU A 454 18.02 -24.99 17.20
C GLU A 454 18.18 -23.45 17.21
N LEU A 455 18.88 -22.92 18.21
CA LEU A 455 19.27 -21.51 18.28
C LEU A 455 19.98 -21.00 17.03
N PRO A 456 20.93 -21.72 16.39
CA PRO A 456 21.54 -21.30 15.14
C PRO A 456 20.53 -21.18 13.99
N LYS A 457 19.39 -21.88 14.00
CA LYS A 457 18.40 -21.78 12.91
C LYS A 457 17.52 -20.51 13.03
N LEU A 458 17.28 -20.02 14.25
CA LEU A 458 16.65 -18.71 14.50
C LEU A 458 17.66 -17.54 14.57
N ALA A 459 18.91 -17.80 14.96
CA ALA A 459 19.94 -16.80 15.24
C ALA A 459 21.00 -16.62 14.13
N ARG A 460 21.09 -17.51 13.11
CA ARG A 460 22.02 -17.32 11.96
C ARG A 460 21.73 -16.08 11.10
N ASN A 461 20.72 -15.28 11.45
CA ASN A 461 20.36 -14.01 10.83
C ASN A 461 21.03 -12.76 11.44
N LEU A 462 22.03 -12.91 12.31
CA LEU A 462 22.77 -11.77 12.85
C LEU A 462 24.26 -11.89 12.48
N ASP A 463 24.59 -11.26 11.35
CA ASP A 463 25.96 -10.90 10.97
C ASP A 463 26.66 -10.22 12.16
N PRO A 464 27.80 -10.75 12.64
CA PRO A 464 28.56 -10.19 13.76
C PRO A 464 28.90 -8.71 13.58
N HIS A 465 29.15 -8.26 12.35
CA HIS A 465 29.40 -6.84 12.05
C HIS A 465 28.16 -5.99 12.28
N ARG A 466 26.98 -6.51 11.95
CA ARG A 466 25.70 -5.83 12.14
C ARG A 466 25.27 -5.78 13.60
N SER A 467 25.68 -6.76 14.40
CA SER A 467 25.49 -6.76 15.86
C SER A 467 26.38 -5.72 16.54
N GLN A 468 27.63 -5.55 16.10
CA GLN A 468 28.52 -4.48 16.58
C GLN A 468 28.01 -3.09 16.17
N GLU A 469 27.55 -2.93 14.92
CA GLU A 469 26.93 -1.69 14.44
C GLU A 469 25.67 -1.34 15.23
N ARG A 470 24.77 -2.31 15.46
CA ARG A 470 23.56 -2.12 16.27
C ARG A 470 23.88 -1.82 17.72
N LEU A 471 24.86 -2.48 18.32
CA LEU A 471 25.30 -2.20 19.68
C LEU A 471 25.86 -0.77 19.80
N ALA A 472 26.65 -0.32 18.81
CA ALA A 472 27.14 1.06 18.73
C ALA A 472 26.05 2.10 18.44
N GLU A 473 25.00 1.74 17.71
CA GLU A 473 23.84 2.59 17.45
C GLU A 473 22.95 2.71 18.69
N THR A 474 22.60 1.59 19.34
CA THR A 474 21.83 1.57 20.59
C THR A 474 22.56 2.31 21.72
N ALA A 475 23.89 2.18 21.83
CA ALA A 475 24.69 2.94 22.80
C ALA A 475 24.68 4.45 22.54
N ARG A 476 24.76 4.87 21.27
CA ARG A 476 24.65 6.28 20.88
C ARG A 476 23.27 6.85 21.21
N GLU A 477 22.22 6.11 20.90
CA GLU A 477 20.84 6.52 21.18
C GLU A 477 20.59 6.61 22.69
N LEU A 478 21.11 5.66 23.49
CA LEU A 478 21.03 5.72 24.95
C LEU A 478 21.74 6.98 25.50
N GLY A 479 22.94 7.27 25.01
CA GLY A 479 23.69 8.47 25.38
C GLY A 479 22.96 9.76 24.99
N PHE A 480 22.33 9.79 23.81
CA PHE A 480 21.52 10.91 23.35
C PHE A 480 20.30 11.14 24.26
N GLN A 481 19.55 10.09 24.59
CA GLN A 481 18.38 10.21 25.47
C GLN A 481 18.78 10.64 26.89
N ALA A 482 19.90 10.14 27.41
CA ALA A 482 20.44 10.55 28.71
C ALA A 482 20.85 12.03 28.73
N ALA A 483 21.55 12.51 27.69
CA ALA A 483 21.92 13.92 27.56
C ALA A 483 20.70 14.84 27.45
N ARG A 484 19.67 14.40 26.71
CA ARG A 484 18.42 15.16 26.54
C ARG A 484 17.63 15.28 27.84
N LEU A 485 17.57 14.21 28.63
CA LEU A 485 16.98 14.24 29.97
C LEU A 485 17.76 15.17 30.91
N GLN A 486 19.10 15.08 30.93
CA GLN A 486 19.92 15.97 31.74
C GLN A 486 19.74 17.44 31.36
N GLN A 487 19.60 17.74 30.07
CA GLN A 487 19.36 19.10 29.60
C GLN A 487 17.98 19.60 30.01
N CYS A 488 16.93 18.77 29.91
CA CYS A 488 15.62 19.10 30.46
C CYS A 488 15.62 19.37 31.97
N PHE A 489 16.46 18.67 32.75
CA PHE A 489 16.62 18.95 34.18
C PHE A 489 17.39 20.24 34.46
N ARG A 490 18.25 20.70 33.55
CA ARG A 490 18.99 21.98 33.69
C ARG A 490 18.18 23.19 33.25
N ASP A 491 17.32 23.03 32.25
CA ASP A 491 16.69 24.15 31.54
C ASP A 491 15.35 24.59 32.14
N ASN A 492 14.75 23.91 33.13
CA ASN A 492 13.44 24.29 33.70
C ASN A 492 13.35 24.22 35.24
N GLU A 493 13.39 25.39 35.87
CA GLU A 493 12.71 25.68 37.13
C GLU A 493 11.19 25.75 36.86
N GLU A 494 10.40 24.95 37.57
CA GLU A 494 8.92 25.00 37.69
C GLU A 494 8.07 24.63 36.45
N THR A 495 7.58 23.38 36.35
CA THR A 495 6.28 23.03 35.71
C THR A 495 5.90 21.55 35.92
N GLU A 496 4.59 21.28 36.07
CA GLU A 496 3.97 19.94 36.25
C GLU A 496 4.17 18.96 35.07
N ASP A 497 4.76 19.41 33.95
CA ASP A 497 4.99 18.65 32.71
C ASP A 497 6.31 17.85 32.68
N LEU A 498 7.14 17.93 33.73
CA LEU A 498 8.42 17.21 33.83
C LEU A 498 8.25 15.71 34.08
N VAL A 499 7.22 15.29 34.83
CA VAL A 499 7.06 13.89 35.27
C VAL A 499 6.85 12.93 34.10
N PRO A 500 5.95 13.18 33.13
CA PRO A 500 5.78 12.31 31.98
C PRO A 500 7.02 12.25 31.08
N TYR A 501 7.76 13.37 30.97
CA TYR A 501 8.98 13.45 30.17
C TYR A 501 10.12 12.64 30.79
N VAL A 502 10.30 12.77 32.10
CA VAL A 502 11.30 12.02 32.88
C VAL A 502 10.97 10.53 32.88
N VAL A 503 9.70 10.17 33.09
CA VAL A 503 9.25 8.77 33.07
C VAL A 503 9.37 8.17 31.67
N GLY A 504 8.98 8.90 30.62
CA GLY A 504 9.09 8.47 29.23
C GLY A 504 10.55 8.29 28.80
N GLY A 505 11.41 9.25 29.13
CA GLY A 505 12.84 9.13 28.89
C GLY A 505 13.48 7.99 29.68
N ALA A 506 13.10 7.80 30.96
CA ALA A 506 13.58 6.68 31.77
C ALA A 506 13.12 5.32 31.24
N SER A 507 11.90 5.21 30.75
CA SER A 507 11.36 4.00 30.13
C SER A 507 12.10 3.68 28.83
N GLN A 508 12.32 4.69 27.98
CA GLN A 508 13.06 4.55 26.74
C GLN A 508 14.54 4.19 27.00
N MET A 509 15.18 4.78 28.01
CA MET A 509 16.52 4.38 28.45
C MET A 509 16.54 2.94 28.97
N GLN A 510 15.55 2.51 29.75
CA GLN A 510 15.46 1.14 30.26
C GLN A 510 15.32 0.12 29.10
N GLU A 511 14.56 0.47 28.06
CA GLU A 511 14.44 -0.35 26.85
C GLU A 511 15.76 -0.43 26.07
N LEU A 512 16.45 0.70 25.88
CA LEU A 512 17.74 0.75 25.21
C LEU A 512 18.83 0.00 26.00
N VAL A 513 18.80 0.05 27.33
CA VAL A 513 19.67 -0.72 28.22
C VAL A 513 19.39 -2.23 28.10
N ASN A 514 18.13 -2.64 28.07
CA ASN A 514 17.77 -4.05 27.89
C ASN A 514 18.22 -4.58 26.52
N ASP A 515 18.10 -3.76 25.46
CA ASP A 515 18.60 -4.11 24.13
C ASP A 515 20.14 -4.19 24.12
N LEU A 516 20.84 -3.25 24.76
CA LEU A 516 22.29 -3.29 24.95
C LEU A 516 22.77 -4.55 25.70
N LEU A 517 22.09 -4.91 26.79
CA LEU A 517 22.40 -6.12 27.56
C LEU A 517 22.17 -7.39 26.73
N ALA A 518 21.11 -7.43 25.92
CA ALA A 518 20.83 -8.54 25.03
C ALA A 518 21.89 -8.69 23.91
N TYR A 519 22.29 -7.58 23.27
CA TYR A 519 23.34 -7.61 22.25
C TYR A 519 24.74 -7.88 22.84
N SER A 520 25.01 -7.39 24.06
CA SER A 520 26.28 -7.62 24.77
C SER A 520 26.48 -9.08 25.17
N ARG A 521 25.41 -9.77 25.63
CA ARG A 521 25.46 -11.21 25.92
C ARG A 521 25.73 -12.03 24.66
N TYR A 522 25.07 -11.69 23.55
CA TYR A 522 25.31 -12.31 22.24
C TYR A 522 26.75 -12.10 21.74
N ALA A 523 27.33 -10.91 21.96
CA ALA A 523 28.73 -10.61 21.62
C ALA A 523 29.75 -11.34 22.52
N ASN A 524 29.44 -11.53 23.80
CA ASN A 524 30.29 -12.28 24.74
C ASN A 524 30.30 -13.78 24.46
N GLU A 525 29.20 -14.35 23.97
CA GLU A 525 29.09 -15.77 23.62
C GLU A 525 29.79 -16.14 22.30
N THR A 526 30.12 -15.15 21.45
CA THR A 526 30.66 -15.39 20.10
C THR A 526 32.17 -15.17 19.95
N ALA A 527 32.84 -14.34 20.78
CA ALA A 527 34.28 -14.39 21.10
C ALA A 527 34.71 -13.15 21.92
N GLY A 528 35.36 -13.34 23.08
CA GLY A 528 36.33 -12.42 23.68
C GLY A 528 35.92 -10.95 23.98
N GLY A 529 34.63 -10.61 24.00
CA GLY A 529 34.12 -9.22 24.04
C GLY A 529 34.35 -8.43 25.33
N ALA A 530 34.71 -9.08 26.44
CA ALA A 530 34.84 -8.44 27.75
C ALA A 530 35.90 -7.31 27.76
N ALA A 531 36.99 -7.45 27.00
CA ALA A 531 38.06 -6.43 26.94
C ALA A 531 37.70 -5.21 26.07
N ALA A 532 36.86 -5.39 25.04
CA ALA A 532 36.45 -4.31 24.14
C ALA A 532 35.39 -3.40 24.79
N ILE A 533 34.42 -3.99 25.50
CA ILE A 533 33.34 -3.27 26.19
C ILE A 533 33.89 -2.44 27.35
N GLN A 534 34.86 -2.97 28.11
CA GLN A 534 35.52 -2.23 29.18
C GLN A 534 36.33 -1.04 28.64
N SER A 535 37.01 -1.19 27.49
CA SER A 535 37.75 -0.07 26.88
C SER A 535 36.84 1.02 26.30
N MET A 536 35.66 0.65 25.76
CA MET A 536 34.70 1.59 25.19
C MET A 536 33.96 2.39 26.26
N LEU A 537 33.50 1.74 27.35
CA LEU A 537 32.85 2.42 28.48
C LEU A 537 33.81 3.35 29.24
N LEU A 538 35.10 3.02 29.28
CA LEU A 538 36.13 3.88 29.87
C LEU A 538 36.55 5.04 28.93
N SER A 539 36.21 4.98 27.64
CA SER A 539 36.58 6.02 26.65
C SER A 539 35.54 7.12 26.48
N THR A 540 34.30 6.90 26.91
CA THR A 540 33.26 7.93 26.99
C THR A 540 33.30 8.56 28.37
N GLY A 541 34.25 9.47 28.56
CA GLY A 541 34.43 10.20 29.83
C GLY A 541 33.20 11.01 30.20
N HIS A 542 32.42 10.50 31.15
CA HIS A 542 31.69 11.24 32.17
C HIS A 542 31.61 10.35 33.42
N THR A 543 32.70 10.35 34.18
CA THR A 543 32.68 10.03 35.60
C THR A 543 32.23 11.28 36.34
N ASP A 544 30.93 11.33 36.65
CA ASP A 544 30.34 11.76 37.93
C ASP A 544 28.81 11.64 37.84
#